data_AF-A0A7K5B223-F1
#
_entry.id   AF-A0A7K5B223-F1
#
_cell.length_a   1.000
_cell.length_b   1.000
_cell.length_c   1.000
_cell.angle_alpha   90.00
_cell.angle_beta   90.00
_cell.angle_gamma   90.00
#
_symmetry.space_group_name_H-M   'P 1'
#
loop_
_entity.id
_entity.type
_entity.pdbx_description
1 polymer ?
#
loop_
_entity_poly.entity_id
_entity_poly.type
_entity_poly.pdbx_seq_one_letter_code
_entity_poly.pdbx_strand_id
1 'polypeptide(L)'
;KVFQAVVSCVGGDGTIYIIPKSYENALSKLMTEIQSTFKGLGLLMPYCWKKGEPCVIRGSDTMWYRGKVVEVNGSILQVQYIDRGYTESILQCHMYPTTYYTGIPPFCIPCQLYKTSPVGNFWQQDAVDCLQELLTNKEVEIHVEELPDNPWGKLSISLYFGGMSLSSFMAQQKYCIAEDCQDTRMLGLSAGHIPVLPSYTLPPLPVPGDTFPVRVTHLVSPKEVYICLDDSENLTKQSATERGASSDAESLDEALKWCNKIVKSFPLLTSFEKELPCLAEYLDGLWYRAKLLSVTQFAPVHILVQFVDYGTYLVAPINRLRQIPYCLLKYPVQAVRVLLAGFKPSSDDKNTKRIPYSPEWSLKALRVMEDCVEGKRLSASMLTLSPEVTVSLYGDDQNLIHLKLVEMGLAELDE
;
A
#
# COMPACT_ATOMS: atom_id res chain seq x y z
N LYS A 1 17.50 15.62 14.82
CA LYS A 1 18.70 15.91 13.96
C LYS A 1 18.51 15.18 12.63
N VAL A 2 18.85 15.78 11.48
CA VAL A 2 18.61 15.17 10.16
C VAL A 2 19.92 14.97 9.40
N PHE A 3 20.12 13.81 8.76
CA PHE A 3 21.29 13.53 7.91
C PHE A 3 21.01 12.42 6.87
N GLN A 4 21.82 12.36 5.81
CA GLN A 4 21.71 11.34 4.76
C GLN A 4 22.54 10.10 5.09
N ALA A 5 21.96 8.91 4.86
CA ALA A 5 22.62 7.63 5.06
C ALA A 5 22.17 6.61 4.01
N VAL A 6 22.94 5.52 3.88
CA VAL A 6 22.54 4.34 3.11
C VAL A 6 22.18 3.23 4.10
N VAL A 7 21.03 2.57 3.91
CA VAL A 7 20.71 1.38 4.69
C VAL A 7 21.49 0.20 4.13
N SER A 8 22.42 -0.35 4.93
CA SER A 8 23.27 -1.45 4.53
C SER A 8 22.56 -2.80 4.61
N CYS A 9 21.74 -3.01 5.65
CA CYS A 9 20.88 -4.18 5.80
C CYS A 9 19.82 -3.98 6.88
N VAL A 10 18.80 -4.84 6.88
CA VAL A 10 17.85 -4.98 8.00
C VAL A 10 18.05 -6.37 8.62
N GLY A 11 18.29 -6.40 9.94
CA GLY A 11 18.46 -7.62 10.72
C GLY A 11 17.15 -8.36 10.94
N GLY A 12 17.23 -9.66 11.25
CA GLY A 12 16.06 -10.50 11.55
C GLY A 12 15.26 -10.07 12.79
N ASP A 13 15.84 -9.21 13.63
CA ASP A 13 15.16 -8.59 14.78
C ASP A 13 14.59 -7.20 14.44
N GLY A 14 14.48 -6.85 13.15
CA GLY A 14 14.01 -5.55 12.67
C GLY A 14 15.00 -4.40 12.83
N THR A 15 16.24 -4.65 13.28
CA THR A 15 17.27 -3.60 13.39
C THR A 15 17.66 -3.10 12.01
N ILE A 16 17.59 -1.78 11.81
CA ILE A 16 17.99 -1.13 10.56
C ILE A 16 19.44 -0.68 10.71
N TYR A 17 20.35 -1.21 9.91
CA TYR A 17 21.75 -0.80 9.93
C TYR A 17 22.00 0.25 8.86
N ILE A 18 22.52 1.41 9.27
CA ILE A 18 22.75 2.54 8.37
C ILE A 18 24.23 2.91 8.34
N ILE A 19 24.70 3.40 7.19
CA ILE A 19 26.03 3.98 7.03
C ILE A 19 25.84 5.44 6.64
N PRO A 20 26.19 6.41 7.52
CA PRO A 20 26.12 7.83 7.19
C PRO A 20 26.96 8.14 5.94
N LYS A 21 26.45 9.00 5.05
CA LYS A 21 27.20 9.39 3.84
C LYS A 21 28.55 10.05 4.15
N SER A 22 28.67 10.72 5.29
CA SER A 22 29.94 11.30 5.76
C SER A 22 31.03 10.24 6.01
N TYR A 23 30.67 8.97 6.20
CA TYR A 23 31.60 7.88 6.50
C TYR A 23 32.06 7.10 5.28
N GLU A 24 31.43 7.30 4.11
CA GLU A 24 31.66 6.51 2.90
C GLU A 24 33.13 6.48 2.46
N ASN A 25 33.79 7.64 2.42
CA ASN A 25 35.20 7.75 2.04
C ASN A 25 36.12 7.04 3.04
N ALA A 26 35.86 7.18 4.34
CA ALA A 26 36.66 6.55 5.39
C ALA A 26 36.48 5.02 5.38
N LEU A 27 35.24 4.55 5.20
CA LEU A 27 34.92 3.14 5.04
C LEU A 27 35.61 2.56 3.80
N SER A 28 35.56 3.25 2.65
CA SER A 28 36.24 2.81 1.41
C SER A 28 37.75 2.68 1.60
N LYS A 29 38.37 3.65 2.29
CA LYS A 29 39.80 3.60 2.63
C LYS A 29 40.12 2.39 3.52
N LEU A 30 39.34 2.15 4.57
CA LEU A 30 39.51 0.98 5.43
C LEU A 30 39.33 -0.33 4.65
N MET A 31 38.31 -0.41 3.81
CA MET A 31 38.02 -1.61 3.01
C MET A 31 39.16 -1.92 2.02
N THR A 32 39.84 -0.90 1.49
CA THR A 32 41.04 -1.06 0.65
C THR A 32 42.25 -1.52 1.48
N GLU A 33 42.45 -0.90 2.65
CA GLU A 33 43.57 -1.21 3.54
C GLU A 33 43.50 -2.66 4.04
N ILE A 34 42.34 -3.09 4.55
CA ILE A 34 42.14 -4.46 5.06
C ILE A 34 42.33 -5.51 3.95
N GLN A 35 41.92 -5.22 2.71
CA GLN A 35 42.22 -6.11 1.58
C GLN A 35 43.73 -6.27 1.40
N SER A 36 44.49 -5.17 1.44
CA SER A 36 45.93 -5.21 1.21
C SER A 36 46.68 -5.95 2.32
N THR A 37 46.27 -5.73 3.59
CA THR A 37 46.91 -6.32 4.77
C THR A 37 46.70 -7.82 4.86
N PHE A 38 45.52 -8.32 4.48
CA PHE A 38 45.16 -9.74 4.65
C PHE A 38 45.30 -10.58 3.37
N LYS A 39 45.70 -9.98 2.23
CA LYS A 39 45.82 -10.63 0.91
C LYS A 39 46.68 -11.89 0.87
N GLY A 40 47.67 -12.02 1.77
CA GLY A 40 48.69 -13.07 1.76
C GLY A 40 48.73 -13.96 3.00
N LEU A 41 47.71 -13.92 3.87
CA LEU A 41 47.69 -14.76 5.07
C LEU A 41 47.38 -16.22 4.73
N GLY A 42 48.19 -17.13 5.28
CA GLY A 42 48.05 -18.58 5.12
C GLY A 42 47.00 -19.19 6.05
N LEU A 43 46.76 -20.51 5.92
CA LEU A 43 45.77 -21.24 6.70
C LEU A 43 45.93 -21.02 8.21
N LEU A 44 44.83 -20.67 8.87
CA LEU A 44 44.79 -20.45 10.31
C LEU A 44 45.08 -21.73 11.11
N MET A 45 45.89 -21.56 12.15
CA MET A 45 46.00 -22.54 13.23
C MET A 45 44.69 -22.63 14.02
N PRO A 46 44.41 -23.77 14.70
CA PRO A 46 43.21 -23.92 15.51
C PRO A 46 43.08 -22.79 16.55
N TYR A 47 41.94 -22.10 16.56
CA TYR A 47 41.67 -20.98 17.47
C TYR A 47 40.34 -21.18 18.21
N CYS A 48 40.35 -20.97 19.53
CA CYS A 48 39.18 -21.09 20.38
C CYS A 48 38.47 -19.75 20.52
N TRP A 49 37.50 -19.50 19.63
CA TRP A 49 36.71 -18.27 19.61
C TRP A 49 35.78 -18.11 20.81
N LYS A 50 35.61 -16.87 21.25
CA LYS A 50 34.64 -16.49 22.28
C LYS A 50 33.58 -15.54 21.72
N LYS A 51 32.37 -15.61 22.28
CA LYS A 51 31.29 -14.65 21.97
C LYS A 51 31.78 -13.22 22.28
N GLY A 52 31.58 -12.34 21.31
CA GLY A 52 31.95 -10.93 21.38
C GLY A 52 33.36 -10.59 20.91
N GLU A 53 34.17 -11.59 20.55
CA GLU A 53 35.56 -11.40 20.17
C GLU A 53 35.68 -10.73 18.78
N PRO A 54 36.56 -9.71 18.62
CA PRO A 54 36.81 -9.09 17.32
C PRO A 54 37.59 -10.05 16.41
N CYS A 55 37.26 -10.01 15.13
CA CYS A 55 37.89 -10.85 14.12
C CYS A 55 37.96 -10.14 12.76
N VAL A 56 38.74 -10.71 11.86
CA VAL A 56 38.70 -10.39 10.43
C VAL A 56 38.13 -11.57 9.69
N ILE A 57 37.11 -11.32 8.88
CA ILE A 57 36.30 -12.33 8.19
C ILE A 57 36.67 -12.31 6.71
N ARG A 58 36.91 -13.48 6.11
CA ARG A 58 36.91 -13.63 4.66
C ARG A 58 35.51 -14.00 4.19
N GLY A 59 34.80 -13.04 3.61
CA GLY A 59 33.45 -13.25 3.11
C GLY A 59 33.38 -14.31 2.00
N SER A 60 32.16 -14.73 1.68
CA SER A 60 31.86 -15.62 0.55
C SER A 60 32.24 -15.00 -0.80
N ASP A 61 32.29 -13.68 -0.88
CA ASP A 61 32.85 -12.89 -2.01
C ASP A 61 34.38 -12.91 -2.07
N THR A 62 35.04 -13.65 -1.17
CA THR A 62 36.49 -13.79 -0.99
C THR A 62 37.22 -12.54 -0.48
N MET A 63 36.47 -11.50 -0.11
CA MET A 63 36.98 -10.23 0.41
C MET A 63 37.09 -10.23 1.93
N TRP A 64 37.96 -9.37 2.48
CA TRP A 64 38.21 -9.25 3.91
C TRP A 64 37.39 -8.15 4.56
N TYR A 65 36.85 -8.43 5.74
CA TYR A 65 35.99 -7.52 6.48
C TYR A 65 36.29 -7.55 7.97
N ARG A 66 35.94 -6.46 8.67
CA ARG A 66 35.94 -6.46 10.14
C ARG A 66 34.71 -7.17 10.67
N GLY A 67 34.93 -7.98 11.69
CA GLY A 67 33.94 -8.89 12.22
C GLY A 67 33.90 -8.92 13.74
N LYS A 68 32.80 -9.45 14.27
CA LYS A 68 32.65 -9.80 15.68
C LYS A 68 31.91 -11.13 15.80
N VAL A 69 32.40 -12.01 16.67
CA VAL A 69 31.71 -13.28 16.97
C VAL A 69 30.42 -13.02 17.73
N VAL A 70 29.29 -13.50 17.20
CA VAL A 70 27.96 -13.41 17.83
C VAL A 70 27.65 -14.69 18.59
N GLU A 71 27.93 -15.84 17.98
CA GLU A 71 27.67 -17.17 18.55
C GLU A 71 28.70 -18.19 18.02
N VAL A 72 29.01 -19.21 18.83
CA VAL A 72 29.98 -20.27 18.51
C VAL A 72 29.25 -21.60 18.48
N ASN A 73 29.06 -22.16 17.28
CA ASN A 73 28.35 -23.43 17.05
C ASN A 73 29.30 -24.48 16.46
N GLY A 74 30.26 -24.92 17.27
CA GLY A 74 31.30 -25.86 16.83
C GLY A 74 32.26 -25.22 15.83
N SER A 75 32.38 -25.80 14.62
CA SER A 75 33.25 -25.30 13.55
C SER A 75 32.63 -24.17 12.72
N ILE A 76 31.33 -23.93 12.85
CA ILE A 76 30.60 -22.84 12.19
C ILE A 76 30.26 -21.78 13.25
N LEU A 77 30.61 -20.53 12.96
CA LEU A 77 30.37 -19.41 13.85
C LEU A 77 29.42 -18.43 13.20
N GLN A 78 28.54 -17.87 14.01
CA GLN A 78 27.74 -16.74 13.60
C GLN A 78 28.55 -15.47 13.85
N VAL A 79 28.84 -14.73 12.79
CA VAL A 79 29.69 -13.53 12.82
C VAL A 79 28.95 -12.32 12.26
N GLN A 80 29.12 -11.17 12.91
CA GLN A 80 28.57 -9.91 12.44
C GLN A 80 29.65 -9.10 11.72
N TYR A 81 29.33 -8.62 10.53
CA TYR A 81 30.16 -7.67 9.78
C TYR A 81 29.97 -6.28 10.35
N ILE A 82 30.84 -5.85 11.26
CA ILE A 82 30.59 -4.66 12.10
C ILE A 82 30.47 -3.34 11.33
N ASP A 83 30.96 -3.29 10.09
CA ASP A 83 30.87 -2.09 9.24
C ASP A 83 29.65 -2.08 8.33
N ARG A 84 28.88 -3.17 8.28
CA ARG A 84 27.71 -3.33 7.42
C ARG A 84 26.47 -3.85 8.16
N GLY A 85 26.61 -4.37 9.37
CA GLY A 85 25.53 -4.77 10.26
C GLY A 85 25.01 -6.20 10.10
N TYR A 86 25.11 -6.78 8.91
CA TYR A 86 24.57 -8.13 8.65
C TYR A 86 25.40 -9.21 9.31
N THR A 87 24.76 -10.36 9.51
CA THR A 87 25.31 -11.53 10.19
C THR A 87 25.32 -12.72 9.25
N GLU A 88 26.38 -13.51 9.28
CA GLU A 88 26.55 -14.70 8.43
C GLU A 88 27.08 -15.86 9.27
N SER A 89 26.79 -17.09 8.86
CA SER A 89 27.40 -18.29 9.40
C SER A 89 28.65 -18.64 8.60
N ILE A 90 29.82 -18.63 9.23
CA ILE A 90 31.10 -18.86 8.57
C ILE A 90 31.94 -19.93 9.26
N LEU A 91 32.79 -20.61 8.49
CA LEU A 91 33.76 -21.58 9.01
C LEU A 91 34.92 -20.85 9.70
N GLN A 92 35.43 -21.45 10.79
CA GLN A 92 36.59 -20.93 11.53
C GLN A 92 37.82 -20.65 10.67
N CYS A 93 38.05 -21.44 9.61
CA CYS A 93 39.19 -21.28 8.72
C CYS A 93 39.16 -20.00 7.87
N HIS A 94 38.02 -19.30 7.83
CA HIS A 94 37.84 -18.02 7.16
C HIS A 94 37.96 -16.82 8.11
N MET A 95 38.34 -17.02 9.37
CA MET A 95 38.35 -15.97 10.40
C MET A 95 39.72 -15.80 11.05
N TYR A 96 40.24 -14.59 11.12
CA TYR A 96 41.52 -14.29 11.78
C TYR A 96 41.30 -13.58 13.10
N PRO A 97 41.82 -14.10 14.23
CA PRO A 97 41.82 -13.37 15.49
C PRO A 97 42.79 -12.20 15.37
N THR A 98 42.34 -11.00 15.70
CA THR A 98 43.19 -9.83 15.56
C THR A 98 42.72 -8.67 16.41
N THR A 99 43.68 -7.86 16.86
CA THR A 99 43.46 -6.55 17.50
C THR A 99 43.64 -5.39 16.53
N TYR A 100 43.96 -5.66 15.25
CA TYR A 100 44.04 -4.62 14.22
C TYR A 100 42.69 -3.89 14.11
N TYR A 101 42.76 -2.57 13.92
CA TYR A 101 41.59 -1.70 13.75
C TYR A 101 40.63 -1.63 14.95
N THR A 102 41.01 -2.14 16.13
CA THR A 102 40.19 -2.03 17.35
C THR A 102 40.00 -0.58 17.82
N GLY A 103 40.92 0.32 17.45
CA GLY A 103 40.79 1.77 17.68
C GLY A 103 39.88 2.51 16.70
N ILE A 104 39.41 1.85 15.64
CA ILE A 104 38.49 2.45 14.66
C ILE A 104 37.07 1.99 15.02
N PRO A 105 36.12 2.90 15.32
CA PRO A 105 34.74 2.52 15.59
C PRO A 105 34.07 1.82 14.39
N PRO A 106 33.01 1.02 14.61
CA PRO A 106 32.16 0.51 13.54
C PRO A 106 31.60 1.64 12.68
N PHE A 107 31.59 1.46 11.36
CA PHE A 107 31.03 2.46 10.44
C PHE A 107 29.50 2.39 10.28
N CYS A 108 28.89 1.25 10.63
CA CYS A 108 27.43 1.13 10.64
C CYS A 108 26.86 1.52 12.01
N ILE A 109 25.71 2.18 11.98
CA ILE A 109 24.94 2.55 13.18
C ILE A 109 23.69 1.66 13.21
N PRO A 110 23.46 0.89 14.29
CA PRO A 110 22.21 0.17 14.46
C PRO A 110 21.08 1.14 14.82
N CYS A 111 19.93 0.99 14.20
CA CYS A 111 18.77 1.85 14.40
C CYS A 111 17.50 1.04 14.63
N GLN A 112 16.55 1.67 15.30
CA GLN A 112 15.19 1.18 15.48
C GLN A 112 14.20 2.26 15.09
N LEU A 113 13.02 1.85 14.62
CA LEU A 113 11.94 2.79 14.33
C LEU A 113 11.40 3.39 15.64
N TYR A 114 11.32 4.71 15.69
CA TYR A 114 10.85 5.44 16.85
C TYR A 114 9.43 5.01 17.24
N LYS A 115 9.21 4.76 18.54
CA LYS A 115 7.94 4.34 19.15
C LYS A 115 7.18 3.26 18.36
N THR A 116 7.92 2.31 17.80
CA THR A 116 7.38 1.24 16.98
C THR A 116 7.66 -0.10 17.63
N SER A 117 6.59 -0.83 17.99
CA SER A 117 6.68 -2.15 18.62
C SER A 117 6.10 -3.21 17.69
N PRO A 118 6.82 -4.29 17.35
CA PRO A 118 6.29 -5.34 16.48
C PRO A 118 5.12 -6.07 17.13
N VAL A 119 4.15 -6.49 16.31
CA VAL A 119 3.03 -7.32 16.78
C VAL A 119 3.56 -8.66 17.27
N GLY A 120 3.17 -9.05 18.50
CA GLY A 120 3.69 -10.26 19.14
C GLY A 120 5.04 -10.09 19.83
N ASN A 121 5.54 -8.85 20.00
CA ASN A 121 6.79 -8.48 20.69
C ASN A 121 8.10 -8.90 19.97
N PHE A 122 8.02 -9.47 18.78
CA PHE A 122 9.17 -9.73 17.92
C PHE A 122 8.79 -9.54 16.45
N TRP A 123 9.75 -9.09 15.64
CA TRP A 123 9.54 -8.91 14.20
C TRP A 123 9.39 -10.28 13.53
N GLN A 124 8.22 -10.50 12.92
CA GLN A 124 7.96 -11.69 12.10
C GLN A 124 8.73 -11.61 10.77
N GLN A 125 8.97 -12.76 10.14
CA GLN A 125 9.77 -12.82 8.92
C GLN A 125 9.16 -11.99 7.77
N ASP A 126 7.85 -12.03 7.59
CA ASP A 126 7.13 -11.22 6.59
C ASP A 126 7.30 -9.70 6.80
N ALA A 127 7.29 -9.26 8.05
CA ALA A 127 7.57 -7.87 8.40
C ALA A 127 9.04 -7.49 8.12
N VAL A 128 10.00 -8.37 8.44
CA VAL A 128 11.42 -8.16 8.14
C VAL A 128 11.66 -8.12 6.64
N ASP A 129 11.06 -9.05 5.88
CA ASP A 129 11.17 -9.11 4.42
C ASP A 129 10.63 -7.81 3.80
N CYS A 130 9.51 -7.29 4.31
CA CYS A 130 8.96 -6.01 3.92
C CYS A 130 9.95 -4.85 4.18
N LEU A 131 10.53 -4.77 5.38
CA LEU A 131 11.56 -3.77 5.68
C LEU A 131 12.79 -3.91 4.77
N GLN A 132 13.22 -5.14 4.48
CA GLN A 132 14.37 -5.41 3.62
C GLN A 132 14.10 -4.94 2.18
N GLU A 133 12.92 -5.22 1.63
CA GLU A 133 12.51 -4.77 0.30
C GLU A 133 12.46 -3.24 0.21
N LEU A 134 11.95 -2.59 1.26
CA LEU A 134 11.81 -1.14 1.34
C LEU A 134 13.15 -0.41 1.46
N LEU A 135 14.07 -0.96 2.26
CA LEU A 135 15.20 -0.21 2.77
C LEU A 135 16.55 -0.62 2.17
N THR A 136 16.77 -1.90 1.89
CA THR A 136 18.12 -2.42 1.63
C THR A 136 18.77 -1.74 0.42
N ASN A 137 19.99 -1.24 0.61
CA ASN A 137 20.76 -0.49 -0.39
C ASN A 137 20.07 0.81 -0.88
N LYS A 138 19.14 1.37 -0.11
CA LYS A 138 18.53 2.67 -0.40
C LYS A 138 19.23 3.79 0.35
N GLU A 139 19.36 4.93 -0.30
CA GLU A 139 19.67 6.19 0.35
C GLU A 139 18.41 6.74 1.00
N VAL A 140 18.53 7.10 2.28
CA VAL A 140 17.44 7.57 3.12
C VAL A 140 17.87 8.80 3.91
N GLU A 141 16.92 9.70 4.15
CA GLU A 141 17.08 10.78 5.10
C GLU A 141 16.69 10.30 6.50
N ILE A 142 17.65 10.32 7.42
CA ILE A 142 17.49 9.87 8.80
C ILE A 142 17.02 11.04 9.66
N HIS A 143 15.85 10.91 10.27
CA HIS A 143 15.36 11.83 11.28
C HIS A 143 15.58 11.22 12.67
N VAL A 144 16.55 11.75 13.41
CA VAL A 144 16.86 11.27 14.76
C VAL A 144 15.89 11.87 15.76
N GLU A 145 15.16 10.99 16.43
CA GLU A 145 14.16 11.31 17.46
C GLU A 145 14.77 11.19 18.86
N GLU A 146 15.42 10.06 19.16
CA GLU A 146 16.04 9.81 20.46
C GLU A 146 17.43 9.18 20.32
N LEU A 147 18.34 9.63 21.18
CA LEU A 147 19.66 9.01 21.32
C LEU A 147 19.57 7.82 22.28
N PRO A 148 20.34 6.74 22.03
CA PRO A 148 20.38 5.62 22.96
C PRO A 148 21.07 6.02 24.27
N ASP A 149 20.60 5.49 25.40
CA ASP A 149 21.25 5.65 26.72
C ASP A 149 22.69 5.11 26.74
N ASN A 150 22.93 4.08 25.93
CA ASN A 150 24.22 3.43 25.77
C ASN A 150 24.86 3.80 24.43
N PRO A 151 26.16 4.15 24.36
CA PRO A 151 26.84 4.47 23.09
C PRO A 151 26.78 3.37 22.01
N TRP A 152 26.54 2.11 22.42
CA TRP A 152 26.37 0.97 21.52
C TRP A 152 24.90 0.53 21.34
N GLY A 153 23.95 1.32 21.85
CA GLY A 153 22.51 1.07 21.69
C GLY A 153 22.01 1.41 20.29
N LYS A 154 20.72 1.09 20.05
CA LYS A 154 20.05 1.39 18.78
C LYS A 154 19.61 2.86 18.77
N LEU A 155 19.96 3.58 17.71
CA LEU A 155 19.48 4.95 17.49
C LEU A 155 17.99 4.93 17.13
N SER A 156 17.18 5.75 17.80
CA SER A 156 15.73 5.83 17.54
C SER A 156 15.48 6.83 16.42
N ILE A 157 14.91 6.35 15.31
CA ILE A 157 14.80 7.12 14.06
C ILE A 157 13.39 7.08 13.46
N SER A 158 13.05 8.16 12.76
CA SER A 158 11.93 8.23 11.83
C SER A 158 12.46 8.19 10.40
N LEU A 159 11.79 7.40 9.54
CA LEU A 159 12.10 7.27 8.12
C LEU A 159 10.86 7.59 7.30
N TYR A 160 11.06 8.22 6.14
CA TYR A 160 9.97 8.64 5.28
C TYR A 160 10.19 8.19 3.82
N PHE A 161 9.14 7.69 3.17
CA PHE A 161 9.14 7.26 1.77
C PHE A 161 8.02 7.98 1.03
N GLY A 162 8.38 8.89 0.11
CA GLY A 162 7.39 9.69 -0.63
C GLY A 162 6.49 10.53 0.28
N GLY A 163 7.00 10.98 1.45
CA GLY A 163 6.24 11.70 2.48
C GLY A 163 5.49 10.81 3.48
N MET A 164 5.49 9.48 3.30
CA MET A 164 4.86 8.52 4.21
C MET A 164 5.84 8.10 5.31
N SER A 165 5.41 8.13 6.57
CA SER A 165 6.18 7.52 7.66
C SER A 165 6.24 6.01 7.53
N LEU A 166 7.45 5.44 7.61
CA LEU A 166 7.64 3.99 7.57
C LEU A 166 6.97 3.28 8.75
N SER A 167 6.99 3.87 9.95
CA SER A 167 6.34 3.24 11.13
C SER A 167 4.83 3.15 10.95
N SER A 168 4.20 4.22 10.46
CA SER A 168 2.76 4.23 10.13
C SER A 168 2.42 3.21 9.05
N PHE A 169 3.27 3.10 8.03
CA PHE A 169 3.11 2.11 6.98
C PHE A 169 3.14 0.67 7.52
N MET A 170 4.18 0.34 8.30
CA MET A 170 4.32 -0.99 8.91
C MET A 170 3.14 -1.30 9.85
N ALA A 171 2.62 -0.30 10.55
CA ALA A 171 1.45 -0.45 11.41
C ALA A 171 0.17 -0.72 10.60
N GLN A 172 -0.02 -0.05 9.47
CA GLN A 172 -1.15 -0.27 8.57
C GLN A 172 -1.15 -1.70 8.00
N GLN A 173 0.02 -2.25 7.67
CA GLN A 173 0.17 -3.64 7.25
C GLN A 173 0.01 -4.65 8.40
N LYS A 174 -0.27 -4.18 9.63
CA LYS A 174 -0.45 -4.97 10.85
C LYS A 174 0.82 -5.69 11.30
N TYR A 175 2.00 -5.22 10.90
CA TYR A 175 3.28 -5.75 11.36
C TYR A 175 3.72 -5.19 12.70
N CYS A 176 3.30 -3.98 13.05
CA CYS A 176 3.66 -3.32 14.31
C CYS A 176 2.53 -2.42 14.86
N ILE A 177 2.74 -1.92 16.06
CA ILE A 177 1.97 -0.85 16.69
C ILE A 177 2.91 0.35 16.79
N ALA A 178 2.51 1.49 16.23
CA ALA A 178 3.25 2.75 16.30
C ALA A 178 2.49 3.75 17.18
N GLU A 179 3.10 4.21 18.27
CA GLU A 179 2.44 5.12 19.23
C GLU A 179 2.23 6.52 18.65
N ASP A 180 3.15 6.97 17.78
CA ASP A 180 3.09 8.28 17.11
C ASP A 180 2.35 8.25 15.75
N CYS A 181 1.45 7.28 15.54
CA CYS A 181 0.54 7.27 14.37
C CYS A 181 -0.54 8.39 14.45
N GLN A 182 -0.20 9.56 15.01
CA GLN A 182 -1.06 10.74 15.06
C GLN A 182 -0.48 11.98 14.34
N ASP A 183 0.74 11.92 13.78
CA ASP A 183 1.38 13.11 13.20
C ASP A 183 1.18 13.29 11.69
N THR A 184 -0.03 13.74 11.35
CA THR A 184 -0.21 14.94 10.48
C THR A 184 -1.43 15.72 10.97
N ARG A 185 -1.50 16.03 12.28
CA ARG A 185 -2.53 16.89 12.87
C ARG A 185 -1.94 18.26 13.20
N MET A 186 -1.54 19.01 12.18
CA MET A 186 -1.16 20.42 12.34
C MET A 186 -1.74 21.28 11.22
N LEU A 187 -3.02 21.61 11.36
CA LEU A 187 -3.54 22.95 11.07
C LEU A 187 -4.55 23.27 12.17
N GLY A 188 -4.19 24.23 13.03
CA GLY A 188 -4.87 24.48 14.28
C GLY A 188 -6.30 24.96 14.11
N LEU A 189 -7.19 24.40 14.92
CA LEU A 189 -8.33 25.06 15.55
C LEU A 189 -8.64 24.27 16.85
N SER A 190 -9.07 25.01 17.86
CA SER A 190 -9.21 24.66 19.28
C SER A 190 -9.92 23.33 19.60
N ALA A 191 -9.44 22.71 20.69
CA ALA A 191 -10.04 21.67 21.53
C ALA A 191 -11.50 21.25 21.23
N GLY A 192 -11.67 19.96 20.90
CA GLY A 192 -12.94 19.24 20.89
C GLY A 192 -13.13 18.38 19.65
N HIS A 193 -12.89 17.06 19.78
CA HIS A 193 -13.09 16.02 18.74
C HIS A 193 -12.34 16.25 17.41
N ILE A 194 -11.28 15.48 17.18
CA ILE A 194 -10.72 15.31 15.83
C ILE A 194 -11.80 14.67 14.94
N PRO A 195 -12.24 15.29 13.83
CA PRO A 195 -13.08 14.59 12.88
C PRO A 195 -12.20 13.59 12.14
N VAL A 196 -12.39 12.29 12.42
CA VAL A 196 -12.05 11.23 11.48
C VAL A 196 -12.64 11.63 10.13
N LEU A 197 -11.83 11.65 9.07
CA LEU A 197 -12.34 12.04 7.75
C LEU A 197 -13.52 11.10 7.42
N PRO A 198 -14.73 11.61 7.19
CA PRO A 198 -15.89 10.76 7.03
C PRO A 198 -15.72 9.91 5.77
N SER A 199 -16.09 8.62 5.89
CA SER A 199 -16.18 7.73 4.75
C SER A 199 -17.25 8.22 3.78
N TYR A 200 -17.12 7.84 2.51
CA TYR A 200 -18.16 8.11 1.54
C TYR A 200 -19.48 7.44 1.92
N THR A 201 -20.58 8.12 1.62
CA THR A 201 -21.95 7.62 1.82
C THR A 201 -22.53 7.10 0.50
N LEU A 202 -23.43 6.12 0.60
CA LEU A 202 -24.22 5.67 -0.54
C LEU A 202 -25.32 6.69 -0.87
N PRO A 203 -25.71 6.84 -2.16
CA PRO A 203 -26.87 7.63 -2.51
C PRO A 203 -28.15 6.97 -1.96
N PRO A 204 -29.25 7.71 -1.81
CA PRO A 204 -30.54 7.13 -1.47
C PRO A 204 -30.94 6.10 -2.52
N LEU A 205 -30.93 4.82 -2.14
CA LEU A 205 -31.34 3.74 -3.01
C LEU A 205 -32.87 3.61 -2.98
N PRO A 206 -33.52 3.28 -4.12
CA PRO A 206 -34.95 2.98 -4.16
C PRO A 206 -35.38 1.87 -3.17
N VAL A 207 -36.68 1.64 -3.04
CA VAL A 207 -37.15 0.50 -2.23
C VAL A 207 -37.10 -0.80 -3.04
N PRO A 208 -36.88 -1.97 -2.40
CA PRO A 208 -36.99 -3.25 -3.09
C PRO A 208 -38.33 -3.40 -3.82
N GLY A 209 -38.29 -3.87 -5.06
CA GLY A 209 -39.44 -4.02 -5.95
C GLY A 209 -39.62 -2.88 -6.96
N ASP A 210 -39.11 -1.68 -6.68
CA ASP A 210 -39.19 -0.56 -7.63
C ASP A 210 -38.19 -0.72 -8.77
N THR A 211 -38.63 -0.38 -9.98
CA THR A 211 -37.77 -0.30 -11.18
C THR A 211 -37.37 1.15 -11.43
N PHE A 212 -36.08 1.39 -11.65
CA PHE A 212 -35.51 2.74 -11.85
C PHE A 212 -34.47 2.75 -12.96
N PRO A 213 -34.32 3.87 -13.69
CA PRO A 213 -33.33 4.00 -14.76
C PRO A 213 -31.92 4.05 -14.19
N VAL A 214 -31.01 3.32 -14.83
CA VAL A 214 -29.60 3.24 -14.44
C VAL A 214 -28.68 3.20 -15.65
N ARG A 215 -27.43 3.58 -15.43
CA ARG A 215 -26.32 3.30 -16.35
C ARG A 215 -25.28 2.45 -15.64
N VAL A 216 -24.72 1.47 -16.35
CA VAL A 216 -23.57 0.72 -15.86
C VAL A 216 -22.30 1.51 -16.17
N THR A 217 -21.55 1.87 -15.14
CA THR A 217 -20.31 2.66 -15.28
C THR A 217 -19.07 1.78 -15.32
N HIS A 218 -19.12 0.60 -14.69
CA HIS A 218 -18.00 -0.34 -14.66
C HIS A 218 -18.49 -1.78 -14.46
N LEU A 219 -17.87 -2.72 -15.15
CA LEU A 219 -18.08 -4.17 -15.02
C LEU A 219 -16.90 -4.78 -14.25
N VAL A 220 -17.18 -5.47 -13.15
CA VAL A 220 -16.17 -6.23 -12.41
C VAL A 220 -16.17 -7.69 -12.88
N SER A 221 -17.35 -8.29 -12.97
CA SER A 221 -17.57 -9.62 -13.53
C SER A 221 -18.94 -9.67 -14.20
N PRO A 222 -19.30 -10.74 -14.92
CA PRO A 222 -20.66 -10.88 -15.44
C PRO A 222 -21.76 -10.75 -14.38
N LYS A 223 -21.49 -11.09 -13.11
CA LYS A 223 -22.47 -11.02 -12.02
C LYS A 223 -22.34 -9.76 -11.15
N GLU A 224 -21.32 -8.94 -11.39
CA GLU A 224 -20.99 -7.83 -10.50
C GLU A 224 -20.67 -6.55 -11.29
N VAL A 225 -21.44 -5.49 -11.04
CA VAL A 225 -21.38 -4.24 -11.79
C VAL A 225 -21.46 -3.03 -10.87
N TYR A 226 -20.98 -1.88 -11.37
CA TYR A 226 -21.24 -0.58 -10.79
C TYR A 226 -22.33 0.12 -11.60
N ILE A 227 -23.36 0.59 -10.91
CA ILE A 227 -24.47 1.35 -11.49
C ILE A 227 -24.47 2.79 -10.98
N CYS A 228 -24.86 3.71 -11.85
CA CYS A 228 -25.18 5.09 -11.52
C CYS A 228 -26.69 5.30 -11.73
N LEU A 229 -27.35 5.92 -10.75
CA LEU A 229 -28.76 6.29 -10.86
C LEU A 229 -28.90 7.52 -11.75
N ASP A 230 -29.74 7.45 -12.78
CA ASP A 230 -30.00 8.60 -13.64
C ASP A 230 -31.11 9.48 -13.02
N ASP A 231 -30.72 10.59 -12.40
CA ASP A 231 -31.64 11.55 -11.77
C ASP A 231 -32.48 12.37 -12.78
N SER A 232 -32.16 12.27 -14.08
CA SER A 232 -32.80 13.08 -15.13
C SER A 232 -34.30 12.83 -15.26
N GLU A 233 -34.79 11.65 -14.87
CA GLU A 233 -36.22 11.29 -14.91
C GLU A 233 -36.93 11.41 -13.55
N ASN A 234 -36.20 11.52 -12.43
CA ASN A 234 -36.80 11.68 -11.10
C ASN A 234 -37.28 13.12 -10.81
N LEU A 235 -36.74 14.11 -11.53
CA LEU A 235 -37.16 15.51 -11.46
C LEU A 235 -38.63 15.73 -11.88
N THR A 236 -39.21 14.85 -12.71
CA THR A 236 -40.61 15.00 -13.16
C THR A 236 -41.64 14.42 -12.20
N LYS A 237 -41.25 13.57 -11.24
CA LYS A 237 -42.18 12.98 -10.26
C LYS A 237 -42.27 13.75 -8.94
N GLN A 238 -41.27 14.59 -8.60
CA GLN A 238 -41.29 15.41 -7.39
C GLN A 238 -41.86 16.82 -7.61
N SER A 239 -42.11 17.26 -8.85
CA SER A 239 -42.61 18.61 -9.14
C SER A 239 -44.12 18.80 -8.94
N ALA A 240 -44.85 17.81 -8.41
CA ALA A 240 -46.30 17.95 -8.16
C ALA A 240 -46.65 18.46 -6.74
N THR A 241 -45.71 18.49 -5.80
CA THR A 241 -45.97 19.04 -4.46
C THR A 241 -44.68 19.56 -3.85
N GLU A 242 -44.40 20.84 -4.09
CA GLU A 242 -44.02 21.86 -3.10
C GLU A 242 -43.29 23.01 -3.81
N ARG A 243 -44.01 24.12 -3.89
CA ARG A 243 -43.56 25.37 -4.47
C ARG A 243 -42.81 26.13 -3.36
N GLY A 244 -41.47 26.14 -3.40
CA GLY A 244 -40.70 27.11 -2.62
C GLY A 244 -39.37 26.62 -2.04
N ALA A 245 -38.28 26.75 -2.81
CA ALA A 245 -36.96 27.20 -2.35
C ALA A 245 -36.04 27.25 -3.58
N SER A 246 -35.39 28.40 -3.82
CA SER A 246 -34.31 28.50 -4.81
C SER A 246 -33.17 27.59 -4.37
N SER A 247 -33.03 26.45 -5.03
CA SER A 247 -32.00 25.46 -4.70
C SER A 247 -30.65 25.89 -5.31
N ASP A 248 -29.93 26.76 -4.61
CA ASP A 248 -28.50 27.03 -4.83
C ASP A 248 -27.62 25.84 -4.38
N ALA A 249 -28.02 24.63 -4.75
CA ALA A 249 -27.24 23.43 -4.48
C ALA A 249 -26.16 23.30 -5.56
N GLU A 250 -24.95 23.77 -5.26
CA GLU A 250 -23.77 23.56 -6.11
C GLU A 250 -23.62 22.07 -6.44
N SER A 251 -23.63 21.75 -7.73
CA SER A 251 -23.54 20.36 -8.18
C SER A 251 -22.16 19.76 -7.92
N LEU A 252 -22.07 18.43 -7.81
CA LEU A 252 -20.77 17.76 -7.65
C LEU A 252 -19.83 18.08 -8.83
N ASP A 253 -20.37 18.19 -10.04
CA ASP A 253 -19.58 18.51 -11.25
C ASP A 253 -18.97 19.92 -11.18
N GLU A 254 -19.71 20.91 -10.70
CA GLU A 254 -19.18 22.27 -10.47
C GLU A 254 -18.11 22.29 -9.38
N ALA A 255 -18.35 21.59 -8.27
CA ALA A 255 -17.40 21.47 -7.18
C ALA A 255 -16.09 20.79 -7.64
N LEU A 256 -16.19 19.72 -8.46
CA LEU A 256 -15.05 19.04 -9.05
C LEU A 256 -14.31 19.90 -10.08
N LYS A 257 -15.02 20.66 -10.92
CA LYS A 257 -14.41 21.64 -11.84
C LYS A 257 -13.61 22.70 -11.08
N TRP A 258 -14.14 23.19 -9.96
CA TRP A 258 -13.41 24.12 -9.10
C TRP A 258 -12.17 23.45 -8.48
N CYS A 259 -12.32 22.24 -7.92
CA CYS A 259 -11.21 21.50 -7.32
C CYS A 259 -10.08 21.25 -8.32
N ASN A 260 -10.41 20.88 -9.55
CA ASN A 260 -9.43 20.67 -10.62
C ASN A 260 -8.61 21.94 -10.95
N LYS A 261 -9.20 23.13 -10.84
CA LYS A 261 -8.48 24.40 -11.08
C LYS A 261 -7.42 24.69 -10.01
N ILE A 262 -7.65 24.26 -8.77
CA ILE A 262 -6.78 24.58 -7.63
C ILE A 262 -6.08 23.35 -7.04
N VAL A 263 -6.16 22.18 -7.67
CA VAL A 263 -5.73 20.89 -7.10
C VAL A 263 -4.27 20.87 -6.65
N LYS A 264 -3.41 21.67 -7.29
CA LYS A 264 -2.00 21.81 -6.93
C LYS A 264 -1.79 22.41 -5.54
N SER A 265 -2.78 23.16 -5.03
CA SER A 265 -2.77 23.73 -3.67
C SER A 265 -3.16 22.72 -2.59
N PHE A 266 -3.82 21.61 -2.97
CA PHE A 266 -4.17 20.59 -2.00
C PHE A 266 -2.91 19.80 -1.57
N PRO A 267 -2.82 19.41 -0.29
CA PRO A 267 -1.69 18.64 0.21
C PRO A 267 -1.61 17.25 -0.42
N LEU A 268 -0.39 16.72 -0.47
CA LEU A 268 -0.17 15.29 -0.72
C LEU A 268 -0.77 14.44 0.41
N LEU A 269 -1.07 13.18 0.11
CA LEU A 269 -1.45 12.22 1.14
C LEU A 269 -0.24 11.89 2.03
N THR A 270 -0.48 11.85 3.33
CA THR A 270 0.51 11.47 4.35
C THR A 270 0.18 10.14 5.04
N SER A 271 -1.07 9.69 4.92
CA SER A 271 -1.57 8.36 5.33
C SER A 271 -2.18 7.67 4.11
N PHE A 272 -2.10 6.34 4.10
CA PHE A 272 -2.61 5.51 3.01
C PHE A 272 -3.54 4.40 3.46
N GLU A 273 -4.20 4.62 4.61
CA GLU A 273 -5.19 3.72 5.19
C GLU A 273 -6.22 3.23 4.15
N LYS A 274 -6.57 1.94 4.25
CA LYS A 274 -7.59 1.36 3.38
C LYS A 274 -8.91 2.11 3.61
N GLU A 275 -9.64 2.36 2.52
CA GLU A 275 -10.86 3.17 2.46
C GLU A 275 -10.67 4.68 2.66
N LEU A 276 -9.45 5.19 2.87
CA LEU A 276 -9.22 6.63 3.06
C LEU A 276 -9.67 7.41 1.82
N PRO A 277 -10.58 8.40 1.96
CA PRO A 277 -10.98 9.27 0.86
C PRO A 277 -9.84 10.15 0.36
N CYS A 278 -9.72 10.29 -0.96
CA CYS A 278 -8.70 11.11 -1.61
C CYS A 278 -9.17 11.68 -2.95
N LEU A 279 -8.38 12.60 -3.50
CA LEU A 279 -8.43 12.94 -4.92
C LEU A 279 -7.33 12.17 -5.65
N ALA A 280 -7.67 11.60 -6.80
CA ALA A 280 -6.72 10.91 -7.67
C ALA A 280 -6.81 11.45 -9.10
N GLU A 281 -5.65 11.64 -9.75
CA GLU A 281 -5.58 12.04 -11.15
C GLU A 281 -5.82 10.84 -12.07
N TYR A 282 -6.75 10.97 -13.01
CA TYR A 282 -7.04 9.95 -14.01
C TYR A 282 -6.22 10.17 -15.29
N LEU A 283 -6.40 9.29 -16.28
CA LEU A 283 -5.60 9.28 -17.51
C LEU A 283 -5.83 10.50 -18.42
N ASP A 284 -6.93 11.21 -18.24
CA ASP A 284 -7.25 12.48 -18.91
C ASP A 284 -6.61 13.71 -18.24
N GLY A 285 -5.86 13.52 -17.14
CA GLY A 285 -5.24 14.60 -16.39
C GLY A 285 -6.19 15.35 -15.46
N LEU A 286 -7.44 14.92 -15.34
CA LEU A 286 -8.41 15.45 -14.38
C LEU A 286 -8.36 14.67 -13.07
N TRP A 287 -8.78 15.32 -12.00
CA TRP A 287 -8.79 14.81 -10.63
C TRP A 287 -10.21 14.49 -10.20
N TYR A 288 -10.36 13.30 -9.63
CA TYR A 288 -11.65 12.73 -9.26
C TYR A 288 -11.63 12.23 -7.82
N ARG A 289 -12.82 12.06 -7.24
CA ARG A 289 -12.97 11.46 -5.91
C ARG A 289 -12.63 9.97 -6.00
N ALA A 290 -11.77 9.53 -5.10
CA ALA A 290 -11.32 8.17 -5.03
C ALA A 290 -11.16 7.74 -3.57
N LYS A 291 -11.00 6.45 -3.35
CA LYS A 291 -10.58 5.88 -2.07
C LYS A 291 -9.42 4.94 -2.28
N LEU A 292 -8.56 4.85 -1.27
CA LEU A 292 -7.41 3.95 -1.29
C LEU A 292 -7.86 2.52 -0.99
N LEU A 293 -7.32 1.54 -1.72
CA LEU A 293 -7.59 0.13 -1.48
C LEU A 293 -6.37 -0.59 -0.89
N SER A 294 -5.22 -0.47 -1.55
CA SER A 294 -3.99 -1.15 -1.14
C SER A 294 -2.78 -0.53 -1.81
N VAL A 295 -1.61 -0.65 -1.17
CA VAL A 295 -0.33 -0.37 -1.82
C VAL A 295 0.07 -1.58 -2.66
N THR A 296 0.39 -1.39 -3.94
CA THR A 296 0.72 -2.46 -4.89
C THR A 296 2.21 -2.62 -5.15
N GLN A 297 2.99 -1.56 -4.93
CA GLN A 297 4.44 -1.54 -5.06
C GLN A 297 4.99 -0.48 -4.12
N PHE A 298 6.20 -0.65 -3.61
CA PHE A 298 6.76 0.26 -2.60
C PHE A 298 7.97 1.10 -3.06
N ALA A 299 8.66 0.70 -4.11
CA ALA A 299 9.86 1.37 -4.58
C ALA A 299 9.88 1.48 -6.13
N PRO A 300 9.24 2.51 -6.73
CA PRO A 300 8.50 3.60 -6.07
C PRO A 300 7.10 3.19 -5.61
N VAL A 301 6.55 3.92 -4.64
CA VAL A 301 5.24 3.61 -4.07
C VAL A 301 4.13 3.80 -5.11
N HIS A 302 3.37 2.74 -5.36
CA HIS A 302 2.17 2.74 -6.18
C HIS A 302 1.00 2.19 -5.39
N ILE A 303 -0.16 2.80 -5.59
CA ILE A 303 -1.35 2.56 -4.78
C ILE A 303 -2.52 2.27 -5.70
N LEU A 304 -3.21 1.17 -5.42
CA LEU A 304 -4.49 0.86 -6.03
C LEU A 304 -5.55 1.75 -5.38
N VAL A 305 -6.17 2.59 -6.22
CA VAL A 305 -7.30 3.43 -5.84
C VAL A 305 -8.54 3.02 -6.62
N GLN A 306 -9.71 3.28 -6.03
CA GLN A 306 -11.00 3.17 -6.69
C GLN A 306 -11.64 4.55 -6.81
N PHE A 307 -12.05 4.90 -8.03
CA PHE A 307 -12.84 6.10 -8.28
C PHE A 307 -14.28 5.86 -7.88
N VAL A 308 -14.73 6.52 -6.81
CA VAL A 308 -16.01 6.21 -6.17
C VAL A 308 -17.22 6.65 -7.00
N ASP A 309 -17.01 7.54 -7.96
CA ASP A 309 -18.07 8.04 -8.84
C ASP A 309 -18.23 7.23 -10.13
N TYR A 310 -17.30 6.32 -10.41
CA TYR A 310 -17.28 5.51 -11.64
C TYR A 310 -17.16 4.01 -11.38
N GLY A 311 -16.65 3.60 -10.22
CA GLY A 311 -16.36 2.21 -9.87
C GLY A 311 -15.03 1.68 -10.40
N THR A 312 -14.37 2.43 -11.30
CA THR A 312 -13.11 2.06 -11.93
C THR A 312 -11.93 2.10 -10.96
N TYR A 313 -10.87 1.37 -11.31
CA TYR A 313 -9.66 1.25 -10.52
C TYR A 313 -8.45 1.77 -11.29
N LEU A 314 -7.47 2.32 -10.56
CA LEU A 314 -6.19 2.72 -11.14
C LEU A 314 -5.07 2.48 -10.13
N VAL A 315 -3.93 2.04 -10.64
CA VAL A 315 -2.69 2.04 -9.87
C VAL A 315 -2.00 3.38 -10.13
N ALA A 316 -1.89 4.20 -9.09
CA ALA A 316 -1.34 5.55 -9.17
C ALA A 316 -0.12 5.73 -8.24
N PRO A 317 0.93 6.43 -8.70
CA PRO A 317 2.00 6.89 -7.82
C PRO A 317 1.51 8.00 -6.87
N ILE A 318 2.19 8.18 -5.72
CA ILE A 318 1.80 9.14 -4.67
C ILE A 318 1.62 10.58 -5.19
N ASN A 319 2.44 11.01 -6.16
CA ASN A 319 2.37 12.37 -6.71
C ASN A 319 1.08 12.64 -7.51
N ARG A 320 0.32 11.60 -7.87
CA ARG A 320 -1.00 11.65 -8.52
C ARG A 320 -2.16 11.48 -7.54
N LEU A 321 -1.88 11.59 -6.24
CA LEU A 321 -2.85 11.56 -5.15
C LEU A 321 -2.80 12.86 -4.34
N ARG A 322 -3.94 13.32 -3.85
CA ARG A 322 -4.10 14.51 -2.99
C ARG A 322 -5.13 14.26 -1.91
N GLN A 323 -5.01 14.99 -0.80
CA GLN A 323 -6.06 15.04 0.21
C GLN A 323 -7.34 15.61 -0.42
N ILE A 324 -8.49 15.03 -0.07
CA ILE A 324 -9.78 15.49 -0.55
C ILE A 324 -10.35 16.59 0.35
N PRO A 325 -10.83 17.72 -0.21
CA PRO A 325 -11.55 18.74 0.54
C PRO A 325 -12.83 18.19 1.17
N TYR A 326 -13.10 18.55 2.43
CA TYR A 326 -14.30 18.09 3.15
C TYR A 326 -15.62 18.43 2.44
N CYS A 327 -15.66 19.56 1.70
CA CYS A 327 -16.83 19.96 0.93
C CYS A 327 -17.21 18.96 -0.17
N LEU A 328 -16.29 18.10 -0.63
CA LEU A 328 -16.58 17.03 -1.58
C LEU A 328 -17.11 15.75 -0.93
N LEU A 329 -16.97 15.58 0.38
CA LEU A 329 -17.45 14.39 1.10
C LEU A 329 -18.94 14.46 1.44
N LYS A 330 -19.56 15.65 1.35
CA LYS A 330 -21.02 15.82 1.52
C LYS A 330 -21.83 15.14 0.40
N TYR A 331 -21.22 14.91 -0.76
CA TYR A 331 -21.87 14.26 -1.89
C TYR A 331 -21.75 12.74 -1.74
N PRO A 332 -22.85 11.97 -1.86
CA PRO A 332 -22.76 10.51 -1.94
C PRO A 332 -21.92 10.04 -3.13
N VAL A 333 -21.45 8.80 -3.11
CA VAL A 333 -20.80 8.18 -4.28
C VAL A 333 -21.79 8.09 -5.45
N GLN A 334 -21.32 8.32 -6.68
CA GLN A 334 -22.20 8.19 -7.86
C GLN A 334 -22.26 6.76 -8.42
N ALA A 335 -21.27 5.91 -8.13
CA ALA A 335 -21.23 4.53 -8.59
C ALA A 335 -21.47 3.56 -7.43
N VAL A 336 -22.58 2.83 -7.50
CA VAL A 336 -22.99 1.84 -6.50
C VAL A 336 -22.65 0.44 -7.01
N ARG A 337 -21.84 -0.29 -6.24
CA ARG A 337 -21.52 -1.69 -6.50
C ARG A 337 -22.75 -2.54 -6.25
N VAL A 338 -23.18 -3.34 -7.22
CA VAL A 338 -24.34 -4.24 -7.13
C VAL A 338 -24.04 -5.62 -7.69
N LEU A 339 -24.71 -6.62 -7.13
CA LEU A 339 -24.78 -7.97 -7.68
C LEU A 339 -26.01 -8.14 -8.56
N LEU A 340 -25.85 -8.89 -9.64
CA LEU A 340 -26.94 -9.23 -10.54
C LEU A 340 -27.56 -10.57 -10.16
N ALA A 341 -28.88 -10.60 -10.02
CA ALA A 341 -29.63 -11.78 -9.63
C ALA A 341 -30.05 -12.67 -10.80
N GLY A 342 -30.36 -13.93 -10.47
CA GLY A 342 -31.08 -14.87 -11.33
C GLY A 342 -30.21 -15.76 -12.21
N PHE A 343 -28.88 -15.71 -12.10
CA PHE A 343 -28.00 -16.53 -12.92
C PHE A 343 -26.62 -16.76 -12.30
N LYS A 344 -25.99 -17.88 -12.67
CA LYS A 344 -24.64 -18.30 -12.28
C LYS A 344 -23.81 -18.65 -13.52
N PRO A 345 -22.47 -18.79 -13.38
CA PRO A 345 -21.66 -19.28 -14.47
C PRO A 345 -22.12 -20.67 -14.94
N SER A 346 -22.10 -20.92 -16.25
CA SER A 346 -22.46 -22.23 -16.77
C SER A 346 -21.38 -23.26 -16.45
N SER A 347 -21.81 -24.42 -15.97
CA SER A 347 -20.96 -25.58 -15.75
C SER A 347 -20.40 -26.17 -17.06
N ASP A 348 -21.09 -25.94 -18.17
CA ASP A 348 -20.75 -26.42 -19.51
C ASP A 348 -19.90 -25.43 -20.33
N ASP A 349 -19.50 -24.28 -19.76
CA ASP A 349 -18.68 -23.30 -20.47
C ASP A 349 -17.26 -23.84 -20.76
N LYS A 350 -17.01 -24.25 -22.02
CA LYS A 350 -15.74 -24.82 -22.50
C LYS A 350 -14.63 -23.80 -22.76
N ASN A 351 -14.84 -22.50 -22.53
CA ASN A 351 -13.82 -21.49 -22.81
C ASN A 351 -12.63 -21.60 -21.84
N THR A 352 -11.41 -21.71 -22.38
CA THR A 352 -10.20 -21.90 -21.56
C THR A 352 -9.69 -20.63 -20.89
N LYS A 353 -10.00 -19.46 -21.45
CA LYS A 353 -9.56 -18.17 -20.90
C LYS A 353 -10.55 -17.70 -19.84
N ARG A 354 -10.12 -17.71 -18.58
CA ARG A 354 -10.90 -17.30 -17.40
C ARG A 354 -10.50 -15.91 -16.90
N ILE A 355 -11.41 -15.26 -16.15
CA ILE A 355 -11.11 -14.02 -15.44
C ILE A 355 -10.19 -14.38 -14.24
N PRO A 356 -8.97 -13.83 -14.11
CA PRO A 356 -8.01 -14.27 -13.08
C PRO A 356 -8.53 -14.20 -11.63
N TYR A 357 -9.35 -13.19 -11.32
CA TYR A 357 -9.92 -12.95 -9.99
C TYR A 357 -11.36 -13.48 -9.83
N SER A 358 -11.94 -14.08 -10.87
CA SER A 358 -13.29 -14.67 -10.88
C SER A 358 -13.30 -15.84 -11.86
N PRO A 359 -12.51 -16.90 -11.57
CA PRO A 359 -12.17 -17.96 -12.53
C PRO A 359 -13.36 -18.82 -12.96
N GLU A 360 -14.48 -18.74 -12.25
CA GLU A 360 -15.75 -19.34 -12.60
C GLU A 360 -16.35 -18.75 -13.89
N TRP A 361 -15.99 -17.51 -14.25
CA TRP A 361 -16.43 -16.86 -15.48
C TRP A 361 -15.36 -16.88 -16.57
N SER A 362 -15.75 -17.12 -17.83
CA SER A 362 -14.87 -16.91 -18.98
C SER A 362 -14.70 -15.43 -19.33
N LEU A 363 -13.57 -15.10 -19.95
CA LEU A 363 -13.40 -13.79 -20.61
C LEU A 363 -14.45 -13.56 -21.72
N LYS A 364 -14.99 -14.64 -22.30
CA LYS A 364 -16.07 -14.54 -23.29
C LYS A 364 -17.38 -14.10 -22.63
N ALA A 365 -17.74 -14.64 -21.48
CA ALA A 365 -18.90 -14.21 -20.71
C ALA A 365 -18.81 -12.72 -20.34
N LEU A 366 -17.64 -12.28 -19.88
CA LEU A 366 -17.42 -10.86 -19.56
C LEU A 366 -17.64 -9.95 -20.77
N ARG A 367 -17.06 -10.27 -21.94
CA ARG A 367 -17.25 -9.47 -23.17
C ARG A 367 -18.70 -9.42 -23.63
N VAL A 368 -19.40 -10.55 -23.59
CA VAL A 368 -20.84 -10.58 -23.94
C VAL A 368 -21.63 -9.68 -23.00
N MET A 369 -21.28 -9.65 -21.72
CA MET A 369 -21.89 -8.76 -20.75
C MET A 369 -21.57 -7.28 -21.01
N GLU A 370 -20.31 -6.95 -21.35
CA GLU A 370 -19.90 -5.60 -21.79
C GLU A 370 -20.77 -5.13 -22.96
N ASP A 371 -20.92 -5.95 -24.01
CA ASP A 371 -21.79 -5.65 -25.16
C ASP A 371 -23.27 -5.48 -24.77
N CYS A 372 -23.71 -6.11 -23.66
CA CYS A 372 -25.09 -6.00 -23.18
C CYS A 372 -25.36 -4.68 -22.47
N VAL A 373 -24.34 -4.02 -21.91
CA VAL A 373 -24.51 -2.81 -21.10
C VAL A 373 -23.94 -1.55 -21.73
N GLU A 374 -22.92 -1.66 -22.58
CA GLU A 374 -22.20 -0.51 -23.12
C GLU A 374 -23.11 0.38 -23.99
N GLY A 375 -23.15 1.67 -23.65
CA GLY A 375 -23.90 2.69 -24.40
C GLY A 375 -25.42 2.55 -24.39
N LYS A 376 -25.99 1.65 -23.58
CA LYS A 376 -27.44 1.39 -23.52
C LYS A 376 -28.10 2.07 -22.34
N ARG A 377 -29.39 2.37 -22.48
CA ARG A 377 -30.22 2.79 -21.34
C ARG A 377 -30.73 1.52 -20.69
N LEU A 378 -30.54 1.42 -19.38
CA LEU A 378 -30.91 0.22 -18.63
C LEU A 378 -31.86 0.62 -17.52
N SER A 379 -32.58 -0.36 -16.99
CA SER A 379 -33.35 -0.19 -15.77
C SER A 379 -33.02 -1.30 -14.80
N ALA A 380 -32.97 -0.98 -13.52
CA ALA A 380 -32.72 -1.94 -12.46
C ALA A 380 -33.94 -2.06 -11.56
N SER A 381 -34.25 -3.27 -11.13
CA SER A 381 -35.20 -3.52 -10.05
C SER A 381 -34.45 -4.08 -8.85
N MET A 382 -34.66 -3.49 -7.68
CA MET A 382 -33.91 -3.84 -6.48
C MET A 382 -34.55 -5.00 -5.73
N LEU A 383 -33.71 -5.93 -5.26
CA LEU A 383 -34.15 -7.13 -4.55
C LEU A 383 -33.77 -7.09 -3.07
N THR A 384 -32.49 -6.84 -2.78
CA THR A 384 -31.97 -6.79 -1.40
C THR A 384 -30.99 -5.64 -1.23
N LEU A 385 -31.01 -5.01 -0.05
CA LEU A 385 -30.07 -3.94 0.34
C LEU A 385 -28.91 -4.44 1.20
N SER A 386 -29.03 -5.62 1.81
CA SER A 386 -28.06 -6.20 2.74
C SER A 386 -28.11 -7.74 2.66
N PRO A 387 -26.97 -8.46 2.76
CA PRO A 387 -25.61 -7.97 3.03
C PRO A 387 -24.95 -7.24 1.85
N GLU A 388 -25.38 -7.49 0.62
CA GLU A 388 -24.92 -6.83 -0.60
C GLU A 388 -26.13 -6.34 -1.41
N VAL A 389 -25.98 -5.19 -2.07
CA VAL A 389 -27.05 -4.63 -2.91
C VAL A 389 -27.21 -5.52 -4.13
N THR A 390 -28.38 -6.16 -4.27
CA THR A 390 -28.66 -7.09 -5.37
C THR A 390 -29.82 -6.56 -6.21
N VAL A 391 -29.65 -6.59 -7.53
CA VAL A 391 -30.62 -6.06 -8.50
C VAL A 391 -30.84 -7.02 -9.66
N SER A 392 -32.02 -6.92 -10.26
CA SER A 392 -32.29 -7.42 -11.61
C SER A 392 -32.06 -6.28 -12.60
N LEU A 393 -31.26 -6.52 -13.65
CA LEU A 393 -30.91 -5.49 -14.64
C LEU A 393 -31.57 -5.82 -15.99
N TYR A 394 -32.27 -4.84 -16.54
CA TYR A 394 -33.10 -4.95 -17.73
C TYR A 394 -32.57 -4.05 -18.85
N GLY A 395 -32.61 -4.57 -20.08
CA GLY A 395 -32.31 -3.83 -21.29
C GLY A 395 -33.46 -2.91 -21.74
N ASP A 396 -33.23 -2.17 -22.83
CA ASP A 396 -34.24 -1.31 -23.48
C ASP A 396 -35.49 -2.09 -23.92
N ASP A 397 -35.33 -3.38 -24.21
CA ASP A 397 -36.38 -4.31 -24.59
C ASP A 397 -37.16 -4.89 -23.39
N GLN A 398 -36.88 -4.40 -22.17
CA GLN A 398 -37.43 -4.88 -20.90
C GLN A 398 -37.08 -6.33 -20.56
N ASN A 399 -36.12 -6.95 -21.28
CA ASN A 399 -35.63 -8.28 -20.96
C ASN A 399 -34.43 -8.21 -20.00
N LEU A 400 -34.26 -9.26 -19.21
CA LEU A 400 -33.11 -9.42 -18.33
C LEU A 400 -31.83 -9.56 -19.17
N ILE A 401 -30.85 -8.69 -18.90
CA ILE A 401 -29.65 -8.62 -19.74
C ILE A 401 -28.83 -9.93 -19.72
N HIS A 402 -28.92 -10.70 -18.63
CA HIS A 402 -28.17 -11.95 -18.47
C HIS A 402 -28.72 -13.08 -19.35
N LEU A 403 -29.94 -12.97 -19.89
CA LEU A 403 -30.52 -14.01 -20.74
C LEU A 403 -29.67 -14.28 -21.98
N LYS A 404 -29.01 -13.25 -22.53
CA LYS A 404 -28.08 -13.43 -23.66
C LYS A 404 -26.88 -14.33 -23.29
N LEU A 405 -26.40 -14.28 -22.04
CA LEU A 405 -25.34 -15.18 -21.59
C LEU A 405 -25.87 -16.61 -21.46
N VAL A 406 -27.12 -16.78 -21.02
CA VAL A 406 -27.77 -18.10 -20.92
C VAL A 406 -27.98 -18.72 -22.30
N GLU A 407 -28.51 -17.96 -23.26
CA GLU A 407 -28.68 -18.39 -24.65
C GLU A 407 -27.36 -18.83 -25.31
N MET A 408 -26.25 -18.20 -24.93
CA MET A 408 -24.92 -18.53 -25.43
C MET A 408 -24.22 -19.66 -24.66
N GLY A 409 -24.88 -20.26 -23.66
CA GLY A 409 -24.31 -21.31 -22.81
C GLY A 409 -23.13 -20.82 -21.95
N LEU A 410 -23.10 -19.53 -21.63
CA LEU A 410 -22.07 -18.89 -20.79
C LEU A 410 -22.55 -18.72 -19.34
N ALA A 411 -23.86 -18.79 -19.12
CA ALA A 411 -24.52 -18.74 -17.82
C ALA A 411 -25.65 -19.77 -17.76
N GLU A 412 -26.08 -20.11 -16.55
CA GLU A 412 -27.28 -20.88 -16.25
C GLU A 412 -28.14 -20.08 -15.27
N LEU A 413 -29.46 -20.26 -15.31
CA LEU A 413 -30.34 -19.61 -14.33
C LEU A 413 -30.09 -20.19 -12.93
N ASP A 414 -30.13 -19.31 -11.93
CA ASP A 414 -30.16 -19.73 -10.52
C ASP A 414 -31.57 -20.24 -10.21
N GLU A 415 -31.69 -21.49 -9.74
CA GLU A 415 -32.95 -22.12 -9.33
C GLU A 415 -33.55 -21.51 -8.06
#